data_AF-A0A1Z9MYH3-F1
#
_entry.id   AF-A0A1Z9MYH3-F1
#
_cell.length_a   1.000
_cell.length_b   1.000
_cell.length_c   1.000
_cell.angle_alpha   90.00
_cell.angle_beta   90.00
_cell.angle_gamma   90.00
#
_symmetry.space_group_name_H-M   'P 1'
#
loop_
_entity.id
_entity.type
_entity.pdbx_description
1 polymer ?
#
loop_
_entity_poly.entity_id
_entity_poly.type
_entity_poly.pdbx_seq_one_letter_code
_entity_poly.pdbx_strand_id
1 'polypeptide(L)'
;MSKKKETITIIDNSTGKKFEFNKKDGSIGPSVIDFSSFYSKTGMFVYDPGFTSTASCQSEITYIDGENGQLLHRGYKIEELADSSDYAEVCYLLLNGELPDVDKKNEFINILTNHTMLHEQILKFYSGFRRDSHPMAIMVGIVGALSSFYSEKTHDFSSMEGKWVAVSRLLAKMPTIA
;
A
#
# COMPACT_ATOMS: atom_id res chain seq x y z
N MET A 1 -3.59 -1.34 -34.18
CA MET A 1 -2.65 -0.27 -34.56
C MET A 1 -1.43 -0.38 -33.65
N SER A 2 -0.25 -0.59 -34.22
CA SER A 2 1.00 -0.84 -33.46
C SER A 2 1.35 0.42 -32.65
N LYS A 3 1.25 0.36 -31.31
CA LYS A 3 1.69 1.45 -30.42
C LYS A 3 3.16 1.76 -30.75
N LYS A 4 3.42 2.95 -31.29
CA LYS A 4 4.79 3.48 -31.45
C LYS A 4 5.46 3.33 -30.09
N LYS A 5 6.52 2.53 -30.00
CA LYS A 5 7.29 2.42 -28.75
C LYS A 5 7.93 3.77 -28.50
N GLU A 6 7.41 4.53 -27.54
CA GLU A 6 8.05 5.74 -27.08
C GLU A 6 9.30 5.34 -26.30
N THR A 7 10.45 5.68 -26.84
CA THR A 7 11.75 5.38 -26.25
C THR A 7 12.49 6.68 -25.94
N ILE A 8 13.32 6.64 -24.91
CA ILE A 8 14.23 7.71 -24.55
C ILE A 8 15.66 7.19 -24.70
N THR A 9 16.52 8.00 -25.31
CA THR A 9 17.93 7.68 -25.51
C THR A 9 18.78 8.43 -24.49
N ILE A 10 19.61 7.69 -23.76
CA ILE A 10 20.65 8.24 -22.89
C ILE A 10 21.99 8.08 -23.61
N ILE A 11 22.79 9.15 -23.62
CA ILE A 11 24.10 9.17 -24.26
C ILE A 11 25.15 9.36 -23.19
N ASP A 12 26.12 8.46 -23.13
CA ASP A 12 27.34 8.66 -22.36
C ASP A 12 28.30 9.54 -23.16
N ASN A 13 28.50 10.78 -22.71
CA ASN A 13 29.35 11.74 -23.39
C ASN A 13 30.84 11.34 -23.40
N SER A 14 31.27 10.48 -22.47
CA SER A 14 32.67 10.05 -22.39
C SER A 14 33.00 8.97 -23.43
N THR A 15 32.05 8.06 -23.70
CA THR A 15 32.24 6.93 -24.62
C THR A 15 31.49 7.09 -25.94
N GLY A 16 30.58 8.05 -26.04
CA GLY A 16 29.69 8.25 -27.19
C GLY A 16 28.61 7.16 -27.33
N LYS A 17 28.51 6.21 -26.39
CA LYS A 17 27.56 5.10 -26.44
C LYS A 17 26.14 5.60 -26.17
N LYS A 18 25.21 5.14 -27.01
CA LYS A 18 23.78 5.45 -26.91
C LYS A 18 23.03 4.24 -26.36
N PHE A 19 22.16 4.47 -25.39
CA PHE A 19 21.34 3.45 -24.76
C PHE A 19 19.87 3.84 -24.85
N GLU A 20 19.04 2.96 -25.37
CA GLU A 20 17.60 3.19 -25.48
C GLU A 20 16.84 2.48 -24.36
N PHE A 21 15.91 3.22 -23.75
CA PHE A 21 15.02 2.77 -22.70
C PHE A 21 13.56 3.03 -23.08
N ASN A 22 12.67 2.16 -22.63
CA ASN A 22 11.24 2.31 -22.89
C ASN A 22 10.66 3.35 -21.94
N LYS A 23 9.80 4.21 -22.47
CA LYS A 23 8.93 5.08 -21.69
C LYS A 23 7.64 4.33 -21.35
N LYS A 24 7.14 4.50 -20.14
CA LYS A 24 5.83 4.02 -19.68
C LYS A 24 5.00 5.20 -19.23
N ASP A 25 3.78 5.29 -19.73
CA ASP A 25 2.82 6.30 -19.31
C ASP A 25 1.90 5.72 -18.24
N GLY A 26 1.61 6.53 -17.23
CA GLY A 26 0.50 6.27 -16.30
C GLY A 26 -0.83 6.71 -16.91
N SER A 27 -1.94 6.27 -16.31
CA SER A 27 -3.27 6.80 -16.65
C SER A 27 -3.38 8.28 -16.31
N ILE A 28 -2.69 8.72 -15.25
CA ILE A 28 -2.57 10.10 -14.80
C ILE A 28 -1.16 10.31 -14.23
N GLY A 29 -0.67 11.56 -14.26
CA GLY A 29 0.65 11.92 -13.75
C GLY A 29 1.78 11.82 -14.80
N PRO A 30 3.04 12.02 -14.36
CA PRO A 30 4.19 12.03 -15.26
C PRO A 30 4.53 10.63 -15.79
N SER A 31 5.03 10.59 -17.01
CA SER A 31 5.58 9.36 -17.59
C SER A 31 6.88 8.94 -16.90
N VAL A 32 7.14 7.63 -16.86
CA VAL A 32 8.32 7.05 -16.23
C VAL A 32 9.20 6.32 -17.25
N ILE A 33 10.49 6.23 -16.97
CA ILE A 33 11.46 5.51 -17.80
C ILE A 33 11.75 4.16 -17.17
N ASP A 34 11.67 3.09 -17.96
CA ASP A 34 11.96 1.75 -17.48
C ASP A 34 13.48 1.48 -17.47
N PHE A 35 14.06 1.58 -16.28
CA PHE A 35 15.47 1.30 -16.00
C PHE A 35 15.76 -0.14 -15.54
N SER A 36 14.81 -1.08 -15.65
CA SER A 36 15.05 -2.49 -15.27
C SER A 36 16.23 -3.13 -15.99
N SER A 37 16.50 -2.72 -17.23
CA SER A 37 17.65 -3.17 -18.05
C SER A 37 18.85 -2.22 -18.05
N PHE A 38 18.88 -1.22 -17.15
CA PHE A 38 19.91 -0.19 -17.14
C PHE A 38 21.29 -0.77 -16.84
N TYR A 39 21.42 -1.55 -15.77
CA TYR A 39 22.69 -2.14 -15.37
C TYR A 39 23.22 -3.12 -16.41
N SER A 40 22.37 -3.98 -16.97
CA SER A 40 22.80 -4.97 -17.98
C SER A 40 23.26 -4.33 -19.29
N LYS A 41 22.73 -3.16 -19.65
CA LYS A 41 23.13 -2.41 -20.86
C LYS A 41 24.36 -1.54 -20.63
N THR A 42 24.44 -0.87 -19.48
CA THR A 42 25.41 0.22 -19.25
C THR A 42 26.56 -0.17 -18.32
N GLY A 43 26.37 -1.18 -17.48
CA GLY A 43 27.29 -1.51 -16.37
C GLY A 43 27.25 -0.50 -15.22
N MET A 44 26.26 0.41 -15.20
CA MET A 44 26.13 1.49 -14.22
C MET A 44 24.85 1.36 -13.39
N PHE A 45 24.82 2.00 -12.22
CA PHE A 45 23.62 2.15 -11.40
C PHE A 45 23.13 3.60 -11.43
N VAL A 46 21.84 3.77 -11.20
CA VAL A 46 21.24 5.08 -10.94
C VAL A 46 21.47 5.42 -9.47
N TYR A 47 21.97 6.62 -9.20
CA TYR A 47 22.16 7.12 -7.85
C TYR A 47 21.10 8.18 -7.54
N ASP A 48 20.08 7.81 -6.75
CA ASP A 48 18.97 8.68 -6.32
C ASP A 48 18.70 8.43 -4.82
N PRO A 49 19.52 9.02 -3.92
CA PRO A 49 19.33 8.85 -2.48
C PRO A 49 17.98 9.44 -2.06
N GLY A 50 17.09 8.59 -1.54
CA GLY A 50 15.75 8.98 -1.13
C GLY A 50 14.65 8.76 -2.17
N PHE A 51 14.97 8.19 -3.35
CA PHE A 51 14.00 7.84 -4.39
C PHE A 51 13.13 9.01 -4.87
N THR A 52 13.67 10.22 -4.86
CA THR A 52 12.92 11.44 -5.19
C THR A 52 12.45 11.49 -6.64
N SER A 53 13.21 10.86 -7.54
CA SER A 53 12.95 10.82 -8.98
C SER A 53 12.71 9.39 -9.49
N THR A 54 12.50 8.43 -8.58
CA THR A 54 12.42 7.00 -8.89
C THR A 54 11.05 6.45 -8.53
N ALA A 55 10.27 6.07 -9.56
CA ALA A 55 9.04 5.31 -9.35
C ALA A 55 9.36 3.82 -9.09
N SER A 56 9.05 3.34 -7.88
CA SER A 56 9.39 1.99 -7.43
C SER A 56 8.33 0.92 -7.75
N CYS A 57 7.06 1.33 -7.89
CA CYS A 57 5.95 0.41 -8.13
C CYS A 57 4.88 1.04 -9.03
N GLN A 58 4.07 0.17 -9.64
CA GLN A 58 2.81 0.56 -10.25
C GLN A 58 1.70 0.43 -9.19
N SER A 59 0.85 1.44 -9.07
CA SER A 59 -0.26 1.45 -8.11
C SER A 59 -1.50 2.03 -8.75
N GLU A 60 -2.65 1.48 -8.38
CA GLU A 60 -3.99 1.94 -8.76
C GLU A 60 -4.79 2.44 -7.55
N ILE A 61 -4.11 2.67 -6.41
CA ILE A 61 -4.75 2.95 -5.12
C ILE A 61 -4.94 4.46 -4.90
N THR A 62 -3.86 5.22 -4.95
CA THR A 62 -3.87 6.65 -4.60
C THR A 62 -3.07 7.45 -5.61
N TYR A 63 -3.59 8.61 -6.01
CA TYR A 63 -2.87 9.60 -6.81
C TYR A 63 -2.78 10.92 -6.05
N ILE A 64 -1.63 11.58 -6.15
CA ILE A 64 -1.35 12.85 -5.48
C ILE A 64 -0.75 13.81 -6.51
N ASP A 65 -1.33 15.00 -6.59
CA ASP A 65 -0.78 16.15 -7.30
C ASP A 65 -0.64 17.31 -6.31
N GLY A 66 0.60 17.55 -5.89
CA GLY A 66 0.91 18.61 -4.91
C GLY A 66 0.80 20.02 -5.48
N GLU A 67 0.93 20.21 -6.80
CA GLU A 67 0.84 21.54 -7.42
C GLU A 67 -0.62 21.99 -7.51
N ASN A 68 -1.50 21.08 -7.88
CA ASN A 68 -2.94 21.34 -7.97
C ASN A 68 -3.70 21.02 -6.67
N GLY A 69 -3.01 20.53 -5.63
CA GLY A 69 -3.62 20.17 -4.35
C GLY A 69 -4.63 19.02 -4.45
N GLN A 70 -4.43 18.08 -5.38
CA GLN A 70 -5.37 16.98 -5.60
C GLN A 70 -4.90 15.69 -4.92
N LEU A 71 -5.81 15.05 -4.18
CA LEU A 71 -5.62 13.73 -3.60
C LEU A 71 -6.81 12.85 -4.01
N LEU A 72 -6.52 11.75 -4.72
CA LEU A 72 -7.51 10.81 -5.20
C LEU A 72 -7.30 9.43 -4.60
N HIS A 73 -8.36 8.80 -4.09
CA HIS A 73 -8.39 7.38 -3.74
C HIS A 73 -9.27 6.62 -4.74
N ARG A 74 -8.69 5.66 -5.46
CA ARG A 74 -9.37 4.92 -6.55
C ARG A 74 -10.08 5.84 -7.57
N GLY A 75 -9.57 7.05 -7.75
CA GLY A 75 -10.12 8.07 -8.66
C GLY A 75 -11.10 9.06 -8.01
N TYR A 76 -11.60 8.80 -6.80
CA TYR A 76 -12.48 9.71 -6.06
C TYR A 76 -11.67 10.77 -5.32
N LYS A 77 -12.14 12.02 -5.31
CA LYS A 77 -11.49 13.08 -4.54
C LYS A 77 -11.63 12.82 -3.05
N ILE A 78 -10.58 13.15 -2.29
CA ILE A 78 -10.61 12.97 -0.83
C ILE A 78 -11.75 13.75 -0.16
N GLU A 79 -12.08 14.94 -0.67
CA GLU A 79 -13.17 15.79 -0.17
C GLU A 79 -14.52 15.09 -0.30
N GLU A 80 -14.79 14.47 -1.46
CA GLU A 80 -16.03 13.73 -1.73
C GLU A 80 -16.17 12.52 -0.80
N LEU A 81 -15.06 11.79 -0.57
CA LEU A 81 -15.04 10.66 0.35
C LEU A 81 -15.22 11.10 1.80
N ALA A 82 -14.67 12.25 2.20
CA ALA A 82 -14.79 12.75 3.56
C ALA A 82 -16.22 13.22 3.89
N ASP A 83 -16.90 13.84 2.92
CA ASP A 83 -18.25 14.38 3.11
C ASP A 83 -19.35 13.31 2.97
N SER A 84 -19.14 12.32 2.09
CA SER A 84 -20.20 11.41 1.65
C SER A 84 -19.95 9.93 1.98
N SER A 85 -18.82 9.57 2.59
CA SER A 85 -18.48 8.17 2.88
C SER A 85 -18.01 7.95 4.32
N ASP A 86 -18.21 6.73 4.79
CA ASP A 86 -17.74 6.29 6.11
C ASP A 86 -16.36 5.62 6.02
N TYR A 87 -15.66 5.54 7.16
CA TYR A 87 -14.36 4.85 7.26
C TYR A 87 -14.40 3.42 6.69
N ALA A 88 -15.44 2.65 6.99
CA ALA A 88 -15.57 1.28 6.50
C ALA A 88 -15.71 1.20 4.96
N GLU A 89 -16.41 2.17 4.34
CA GLU A 89 -16.55 2.24 2.89
C GLU A 89 -15.23 2.61 2.22
N VAL A 90 -14.49 3.57 2.79
CA VAL A 90 -13.16 3.94 2.28
C VAL A 90 -12.17 2.77 2.42
N CYS A 91 -12.19 2.04 3.53
CA CYS A 91 -11.39 0.81 3.67
C CYS A 91 -11.76 -0.22 2.61
N TYR A 92 -13.05 -0.45 2.38
CA TYR A 92 -13.52 -1.37 1.35
C TYR A 92 -13.06 -0.93 -0.05
N LEU A 93 -13.18 0.36 -0.37
CA LEU A 93 -12.76 0.97 -1.63
C LEU A 93 -11.27 0.76 -1.88
N LEU A 94 -10.42 1.03 -0.89
CA LEU A 94 -8.97 0.88 -1.04
C LEU A 94 -8.58 -0.58 -1.30
N LEU A 95 -9.24 -1.52 -0.62
CA LEU A 95 -8.94 -2.94 -0.71
C LEU A 95 -9.48 -3.59 -2.00
N ASN A 96 -10.72 -3.30 -2.37
CA ASN A 96 -11.40 -3.97 -3.48
C ASN A 96 -11.36 -3.17 -4.79
N GLY A 97 -11.05 -1.87 -4.74
CA GLY A 97 -10.97 -0.99 -5.92
C GLY A 97 -12.27 -0.27 -6.27
N GLU A 98 -13.40 -0.73 -5.74
CA GLU A 98 -14.73 -0.18 -6.02
C GLU A 98 -15.49 0.09 -4.72
N LEU A 99 -16.45 1.03 -4.77
CA LEU A 99 -17.32 1.32 -3.64
C LEU A 99 -18.22 0.11 -3.33
N PRO A 100 -18.46 -0.20 -2.05
CA PRO A 100 -19.33 -1.30 -1.67
C PRO A 100 -20.80 -0.98 -2.00
N ASP A 101 -21.55 -2.03 -2.35
CA ASP A 101 -23.01 -1.98 -2.30
C ASP A 101 -23.48 -2.07 -0.83
N VAL A 102 -24.75 -1.73 -0.56
CA VAL A 102 -25.32 -1.69 0.80
C VAL A 102 -25.15 -3.03 1.52
N ASP A 103 -25.39 -4.15 0.83
CA ASP A 103 -25.25 -5.49 1.39
C ASP A 103 -23.79 -5.81 1.73
N LYS A 104 -22.87 -5.47 0.82
CA LYS A 104 -21.42 -5.70 0.99
C LYS A 104 -20.86 -4.82 2.11
N LYS A 105 -21.35 -3.58 2.25
CA LYS A 105 -21.00 -2.69 3.36
C LYS A 105 -21.38 -3.31 4.69
N ASN A 106 -22.62 -3.78 4.82
CA ASN A 106 -23.12 -4.40 6.05
C ASN A 106 -22.35 -5.69 6.40
N GLU A 107 -22.06 -6.52 5.40
CA GLU A 107 -21.22 -7.71 5.57
C GLU A 107 -19.83 -7.32 6.08
N PHE A 108 -19.19 -6.33 5.47
CA PHE A 108 -17.85 -5.88 5.86
C PHE A 108 -17.83 -5.32 7.28
N ILE A 109 -18.82 -4.51 7.67
CA ILE A 109 -18.97 -4.00 9.04
C ILE A 109 -19.14 -5.16 10.04
N ASN A 110 -19.94 -6.16 9.70
CA ASN A 110 -20.12 -7.34 10.55
C ASN A 110 -18.82 -8.12 10.72
N ILE A 111 -18.05 -8.31 9.64
CA ILE A 111 -16.73 -8.95 9.69
C ILE A 111 -15.80 -8.19 10.63
N LEU A 112 -15.71 -6.86 10.49
CA LEU A 112 -14.85 -6.03 11.33
C LEU A 112 -15.28 -6.11 12.80
N THR A 113 -16.57 -5.95 13.08
CA THR A 113 -17.14 -5.97 14.44
C THR A 113 -16.82 -7.29 15.15
N ASN A 114 -16.99 -8.42 14.46
CA ASN A 114 -16.75 -9.75 15.03
C ASN A 114 -15.27 -10.04 15.31
N HIS A 115 -14.34 -9.32 14.67
CA HIS A 115 -12.89 -9.53 14.82
C HIS A 115 -12.20 -8.53 15.75
N THR A 116 -12.93 -7.63 16.40
CA THR A 116 -12.40 -6.60 17.32
C THR A 116 -11.76 -7.19 18.58
N MET A 117 -12.25 -8.32 19.08
CA MET A 117 -11.79 -8.92 20.35
C MET A 117 -10.35 -9.44 20.27
N LEU A 118 -9.54 -9.13 21.28
CA LEU A 118 -8.17 -9.62 21.42
C LEU A 118 -8.13 -10.88 22.28
N HIS A 119 -7.17 -11.76 21.99
CA HIS A 119 -6.92 -12.93 22.83
C HIS A 119 -6.40 -12.48 24.21
N GLU A 120 -6.89 -13.06 25.30
CA GLU A 120 -6.56 -12.63 26.67
C GLU A 120 -5.05 -12.67 26.98
N GLN A 121 -4.30 -13.57 26.33
CA GLN A 121 -2.84 -13.61 26.45
C GLN A 121 -2.14 -12.31 25.98
N ILE A 122 -2.78 -11.52 25.11
CA ILE A 122 -2.29 -10.20 24.70
C ILE A 122 -2.36 -9.21 25.88
N LEU A 123 -3.35 -9.31 26.78
CA LEU A 123 -3.44 -8.47 27.99
C LEU A 123 -2.26 -8.71 28.94
N LYS A 124 -1.77 -9.96 29.03
CA LYS A 124 -0.56 -10.27 29.78
C LYS A 124 0.69 -9.64 29.14
N PHE A 125 0.70 -9.56 27.81
CA PHE A 125 1.77 -8.92 27.06
C PHE A 125 1.81 -7.40 27.31
N TYR A 126 0.64 -6.74 27.37
CA TYR A 126 0.56 -5.32 27.78
C TYR A 126 1.20 -5.07 29.15
N SER A 127 1.00 -6.00 30.09
CA SER A 127 1.55 -5.89 31.45
C SER A 127 3.08 -6.02 31.51
N GLY A 128 3.72 -6.48 30.43
CA GLY A 128 5.18 -6.55 30.30
C GLY A 128 5.84 -5.20 29.99
N PHE A 129 5.08 -4.23 29.48
CA PHE A 129 5.60 -2.88 29.24
C PHE A 129 5.63 -2.07 30.53
N ARG A 130 6.58 -1.12 30.61
CA ARG A 130 6.55 -0.12 31.67
C ARG A 130 5.36 0.81 31.46
N ARG A 131 4.78 1.32 32.55
CA ARG A 131 3.62 2.23 32.50
C ARG A 131 3.91 3.56 31.79
N ASP A 132 5.17 3.93 31.63
CA ASP A 132 5.65 5.14 30.95
C ASP A 132 6.12 4.90 29.51
N SER A 133 5.88 3.70 28.97
CA SER A 133 6.26 3.38 27.59
C SER A 133 5.42 4.16 26.58
N HIS A 134 6.07 4.65 25.53
CA HIS A 134 5.40 5.42 24.48
C HIS A 134 4.36 4.53 23.75
N PRO A 135 3.12 4.99 23.52
CA PRO A 135 2.06 4.17 22.91
C PRO A 135 2.46 3.49 21.59
N MET A 136 3.21 4.20 20.73
CA MET A 136 3.74 3.60 19.50
C MET A 136 4.67 2.40 19.73
N ALA A 137 5.48 2.40 20.80
CA ALA A 137 6.36 1.27 21.12
C ALA A 137 5.54 0.05 21.57
N ILE A 138 4.47 0.30 22.33
CA ILE A 138 3.51 -0.72 22.77
C ILE A 138 2.78 -1.29 21.54
N MET A 139 2.25 -0.42 20.68
CA MET A 139 1.54 -0.81 19.45
C MET A 139 2.41 -1.68 18.55
N VAL A 140 3.65 -1.27 18.26
CA VAL A 140 4.59 -2.05 17.43
C VAL A 140 4.88 -3.42 18.06
N GLY A 141 5.11 -3.47 19.37
CA GLY A 141 5.37 -4.73 20.07
C GLY A 141 4.17 -5.68 20.01
N ILE A 142 2.96 -5.16 20.15
CA ILE A 142 1.73 -5.96 20.17
C ILE A 142 1.31 -6.41 18.77
N VAL A 143 1.43 -5.53 17.77
CA VAL A 143 1.20 -5.90 16.36
C VAL A 143 2.22 -6.96 15.93
N GLY A 144 3.48 -6.87 16.37
CA GLY A 144 4.46 -7.94 16.20
C GLY A 144 4.03 -9.24 16.88
N ALA A 145 3.56 -9.18 18.13
CA ALA A 145 3.07 -10.34 18.87
C ALA A 145 1.83 -10.98 18.22
N LEU A 146 0.94 -10.21 17.55
CA LEU A 146 -0.20 -10.77 16.82
C LEU A 146 0.21 -11.82 15.78
N SER A 147 1.40 -11.67 15.17
CA SER A 147 1.91 -12.65 14.21
C SER A 147 2.09 -14.05 14.81
N SER A 148 2.38 -14.18 16.11
CA SER A 148 2.50 -15.49 16.76
C SER A 148 1.14 -16.17 17.01
N PHE A 149 0.08 -15.38 17.18
CA PHE A 149 -1.29 -15.90 17.34
C PHE A 149 -1.91 -16.32 16.01
N TYR A 150 -1.43 -15.77 14.90
CA TYR A 150 -1.98 -15.97 13.56
C TYR A 150 -0.91 -16.46 12.58
N SER A 151 -0.25 -17.56 12.92
CA SER A 151 0.81 -18.13 12.07
C SER A 151 0.27 -18.69 10.74
N GLU A 152 1.12 -18.67 9.70
CA GLU A 152 0.87 -19.25 8.36
C GLU A 152 0.38 -20.69 8.37
N LYS A 153 0.67 -21.46 9.44
CA LYS A 153 0.19 -22.84 9.58
C LYS A 153 -1.34 -22.95 9.67
N THR A 154 -2.03 -21.85 9.98
CA THR A 154 -3.49 -21.82 10.12
C THR A 154 -4.18 -21.16 8.92
N HIS A 155 -3.51 -20.27 8.18
CA HIS A 155 -4.07 -19.59 7.01
C HIS A 155 -2.94 -19.39 5.97
N ASP A 156 -3.13 -19.90 4.75
CA ASP A 156 -2.19 -19.66 3.65
C ASP A 156 -2.31 -18.21 3.16
N PHE A 157 -1.35 -17.36 3.50
CA PHE A 157 -1.32 -15.96 3.07
C PHE A 157 -0.95 -15.77 1.59
N SER A 158 -0.64 -16.85 0.87
CA SER A 158 -0.55 -16.82 -0.58
C SER A 158 -1.93 -16.79 -1.23
N SER A 159 -2.93 -17.38 -0.56
CA SER A 159 -4.32 -17.40 -1.00
C SER A 159 -5.02 -16.05 -0.78
N MET A 160 -6.00 -15.74 -1.63
CA MET A 160 -6.81 -14.53 -1.49
C MET A 160 -7.59 -14.51 -0.16
N GLU A 161 -8.12 -15.67 0.24
CA GLU A 161 -8.87 -15.83 1.50
C GLU A 161 -7.98 -15.57 2.72
N GLY A 162 -6.77 -16.14 2.76
CA GLY A 162 -5.83 -15.92 3.85
C GLY A 162 -5.40 -14.46 3.99
N LYS A 163 -5.14 -13.78 2.86
CA LYS A 163 -4.88 -12.33 2.85
C LYS A 163 -6.06 -11.55 3.40
N TRP A 164 -7.29 -11.93 3.02
CA TRP A 164 -8.47 -11.21 3.46
C TRP A 164 -8.71 -11.38 4.97
N VAL A 165 -8.48 -12.59 5.50
CA VAL A 165 -8.54 -12.83 6.95
C VAL A 165 -7.48 -12.00 7.70
N ALA A 166 -6.26 -11.88 7.17
CA ALA A 166 -5.22 -11.08 7.79
C ALA A 166 -5.57 -9.58 7.80
N VAL A 167 -5.98 -9.03 6.67
CA VAL A 167 -6.31 -7.60 6.54
C VAL A 167 -7.53 -7.23 7.38
N SER A 168 -8.61 -8.02 7.33
CA SER A 168 -9.81 -7.76 8.13
C SER A 168 -9.51 -7.79 9.63
N ARG A 169 -8.69 -8.73 10.10
CA ARG A 169 -8.25 -8.80 11.50
C ARG A 169 -7.37 -7.62 11.89
N LEU A 170 -6.45 -7.18 11.03
CA LEU A 170 -5.61 -6.02 11.30
C LEU A 170 -6.46 -4.75 11.41
N LEU A 171 -7.37 -4.53 10.46
CA LEU A 171 -8.28 -3.38 10.49
C LEU A 171 -9.17 -3.39 11.74
N ALA A 172 -9.69 -4.55 12.12
CA ALA A 172 -10.56 -4.67 13.30
C ALA A 172 -9.83 -4.52 14.63
N LYS A 173 -8.58 -5.03 14.74
CA LYS A 173 -7.84 -5.07 16.00
C LYS A 173 -6.99 -3.84 16.25
N MET A 174 -6.56 -3.13 15.21
CA MET A 174 -5.76 -1.90 15.36
C MET A 174 -6.40 -0.87 16.28
N PRO A 175 -7.72 -0.53 16.14
CA PRO A 175 -8.38 0.39 17.06
C PRO A 175 -8.47 -0.11 18.50
N THR A 176 -8.54 -1.43 18.71
CA THR A 176 -8.55 -2.03 20.06
C THR A 176 -7.15 -2.03 20.71
N ILE A 177 -6.09 -1.92 19.90
CA ILE A 177 -4.69 -1.95 20.37
C ILE A 177 -4.14 -0.54 20.65
N ALA A 178 -4.62 0.46 19.90
CA ALA A 178 -4.25 1.86 20.05
C ALA A 178 -4.74 2.45 21.39
#